data_AF-A0A6A3BVZ4-F1
#
_entry.id   AF-A0A6A3BVZ4-F1
#
_cell.length_a   1.000
_cell.length_b   1.000
_cell.length_c   1.000
_cell.angle_alpha   90.00
_cell.angle_beta   90.00
_cell.angle_gamma   90.00
#
_symmetry.space_group_name_H-M   'P 1'
#
loop_
_entity.id
_entity.type
_entity.pdbx_description
1 polymer ?
#
loop_
_entity_poly.entity_id
_entity_poly.type
_entity_poly.pdbx_seq_one_letter_code
_entity_poly.pdbx_strand_id
1 'polypeptide(L)'
;MKVREKGIVRYLPERERNKHFADQQTNTSLACTQLDIGMEINEDVKRDEVEMLVRELMVGEKGIEMKAKAIELKKKAKDTSDHGGSSSRNLETC
;
A
#
# COMPACT_ATOMS: atom_id res chain seq x y z
N MET A 1 -3.72 -41.54 5.18
CA MET A 1 -2.94 -41.38 6.42
C MET A 1 -3.01 -39.92 6.87
N LYS A 2 -3.36 -39.71 8.13
CA LYS A 2 -3.61 -38.39 8.72
C LYS A 2 -2.44 -38.10 9.65
N VAL A 3 -1.50 -37.25 9.21
CA VAL A 3 -0.48 -36.71 10.12
C VAL A 3 -0.97 -35.32 10.53
N ARG A 4 -1.37 -35.21 11.79
CA ARG A 4 -1.70 -33.96 12.47
C ARG A 4 -0.48 -33.57 13.29
N GLU A 5 0.24 -32.54 12.86
CA GLU A 5 1.01 -31.73 13.80
C GLU A 5 0.27 -30.41 14.00
N LYS A 6 -0.01 -30.13 15.27
CA LYS A 6 -0.75 -28.95 15.74
C LYS A 6 0.22 -27.77 15.79
N GLY A 7 0.22 -26.95 14.76
CA GLY A 7 0.71 -25.57 14.79
C GLY A 7 -0.47 -24.64 14.51
N ILE A 8 -0.59 -23.57 15.29
CA ILE A 8 -1.75 -22.67 15.39
C ILE A 8 -1.97 -21.88 14.09
N VAL A 9 -2.51 -22.50 13.03
CA VAL A 9 -3.18 -21.80 11.92
C VAL A 9 -4.15 -22.78 11.25
N ARG A 10 -5.26 -23.09 11.92
CA ARG A 10 -6.43 -23.68 11.25
C ARG A 10 -7.65 -22.97 11.78
N TYR A 11 -8.07 -21.88 11.15
CA TYR A 11 -9.45 -21.40 11.08
C TYR A 11 -9.48 -20.05 10.33
N LEU A 12 -9.34 -20.03 9.01
CA LEU A 12 -10.02 -19.03 8.16
C LEU A 12 -10.38 -19.70 6.81
N PRO A 13 -11.63 -19.55 6.31
CA PRO A 13 -12.13 -20.24 5.11
C PRO A 13 -11.63 -19.59 3.81
N GLU A 14 -11.67 -20.36 2.71
CA GLU A 14 -11.19 -20.05 1.34
C GLU A 14 -11.93 -18.87 0.64
N ARG A 15 -11.94 -17.68 1.26
CA ARG A 15 -12.29 -16.39 0.61
C ARG A 15 -11.21 -15.33 0.75
N GLU A 16 -10.00 -15.76 1.05
CA GLU A 16 -8.85 -14.90 1.26
C GLU A 16 -8.11 -14.64 -0.06
N ARG A 17 -8.64 -13.71 -0.85
CA ARG A 17 -7.93 -13.15 -2.01
C ARG A 17 -6.85 -12.15 -1.56
N ASN A 18 -5.66 -12.70 -1.33
CA ASN A 18 -4.31 -12.14 -1.27
C ASN A 18 -4.09 -10.64 -0.89
N LYS A 19 -4.42 -10.25 0.35
CA LYS A 19 -4.10 -8.94 0.99
C LYS A 19 -4.11 -9.02 2.54
N HIS A 20 -3.36 -9.99 3.10
CA HIS A 20 -3.87 -10.78 4.26
C HIS A 20 -3.36 -10.48 5.68
N PHE A 21 -2.90 -9.28 6.05
CA PHE A 21 -2.75 -8.96 7.50
C PHE A 21 -3.06 -7.50 7.87
N ALA A 22 -3.77 -7.33 8.98
CA ALA A 22 -4.09 -6.06 9.64
C ALA A 22 -4.73 -5.02 8.70
N ASP A 23 -4.08 -3.87 8.53
CA ASP A 23 -4.58 -2.67 7.88
C ASP A 23 -4.21 -2.58 6.39
N GLN A 24 -3.56 -3.61 5.82
CA GLN A 24 -3.10 -3.58 4.42
C GLN A 24 -4.22 -3.33 3.41
N GLN A 25 -5.42 -3.89 3.63
CA GLN A 25 -6.56 -3.65 2.73
C GLN A 25 -6.96 -2.16 2.73
N THR A 26 -7.01 -1.55 3.92
CA THR A 26 -7.30 -0.12 4.10
C THR A 26 -6.19 0.73 3.48
N ASN A 27 -4.92 0.39 3.74
CA ASN A 27 -3.77 1.15 3.26
C ASN A 27 -3.67 1.14 1.73
N THR A 28 -3.90 0.00 1.08
CA THR A 28 -3.92 -0.04 -0.39
C THR A 28 -5.13 0.70 -0.94
N SER A 29 -6.31 0.57 -0.33
CA SER A 29 -7.49 1.33 -0.77
C SER A 29 -7.21 2.83 -0.67
N LEU A 30 -6.66 3.30 0.44
CA LEU A 30 -6.24 4.69 0.63
C LEU A 30 -5.21 5.12 -0.44
N ALA A 31 -4.16 4.32 -0.65
CA ALA A 31 -3.10 4.61 -1.61
C ALA A 31 -3.59 4.67 -3.06
N CYS A 32 -4.47 3.76 -3.48
CA CYS A 32 -4.97 3.67 -4.85
C CYS A 32 -6.15 4.62 -5.13
N THR A 33 -7.05 4.84 -4.18
CA THR A 33 -8.31 5.56 -4.43
C THR A 33 -8.30 7.02 -3.98
N GLN A 34 -7.65 7.32 -2.85
CA GLN A 34 -7.68 8.66 -2.27
C GLN A 34 -6.40 9.44 -2.58
N LEU A 35 -5.25 8.77 -2.46
CA LEU A 35 -3.95 9.40 -2.70
C LEU A 35 -3.51 9.29 -4.16
N ASP A 36 -4.04 8.31 -4.89
CA ASP A 36 -3.70 8.00 -6.28
C ASP A 36 -2.18 7.90 -6.52
N ILE A 37 -1.52 7.17 -5.62
CA ILE A 37 -0.07 6.88 -5.65
C ILE A 37 0.23 5.38 -5.79
N GLY A 38 -0.81 4.56 -5.99
CA GLY A 38 -0.73 3.11 -6.02
C GLY A 38 -1.43 2.51 -7.22
N MET A 39 -0.95 1.34 -7.65
CA MET A 39 -1.62 0.48 -8.62
C MET A 39 -1.93 -0.86 -7.98
N GLU A 40 -3.13 -1.37 -8.23
CA GLU A 40 -3.57 -2.67 -7.76
C GLU A 40 -3.44 -3.72 -8.87
N ILE A 41 -3.03 -4.92 -8.47
CA ILE A 41 -2.94 -6.08 -9.35
C ILE A 41 -4.15 -6.96 -9.05
N ASN A 42 -4.65 -7.66 -10.08
CA ASN A 42 -5.69 -8.66 -9.89
C ASN A 42 -5.29 -9.73 -8.87
N GLU A 43 -6.29 -10.30 -8.21
CA GLU A 43 -6.06 -11.31 -7.17
C GLU A 43 -5.50 -12.63 -7.75
N ASP A 44 -5.84 -12.93 -9.01
CA ASP A 44 -5.19 -13.98 -9.80
C ASP A 44 -3.95 -13.39 -10.50
N VAL A 45 -2.84 -13.36 -9.76
CA VAL A 45 -1.60 -12.70 -10.21
C VAL A 45 -0.91 -13.51 -11.31
N LYS A 46 -0.82 -12.93 -12.51
CA LYS A 46 -0.06 -13.48 -13.65
C LYS A 46 1.23 -12.70 -13.87
N ARG A 47 2.31 -13.40 -14.24
CA ARG A 47 3.62 -12.80 -14.46
C ARG A 47 3.61 -11.68 -15.50
N ASP A 48 2.88 -11.88 -16.59
CA ASP A 48 2.80 -10.90 -17.70
C ASP A 48 2.06 -9.63 -17.26
N GLU A 49 1.02 -9.76 -16.43
CA GLU A 49 0.30 -8.62 -15.84
C GLU A 49 1.21 -7.83 -14.89
N VAL A 50 2.01 -8.52 -14.08
CA VAL A 50 3.01 -7.89 -13.20
C VAL A 50 4.05 -7.14 -14.03
N GLU A 51 4.59 -7.75 -15.08
CA GLU A 51 5.59 -7.10 -15.94
C GLU A 51 5.03 -5.82 -16.56
N MET A 52 3.82 -5.89 -17.12
CA MET A 52 3.15 -4.73 -17.72
C MET A 52 2.96 -3.59 -16.72
N LEU A 53 2.48 -3.89 -15.51
CA LEU A 53 2.27 -2.89 -14.47
C LEU A 53 3.57 -2.28 -13.96
N VAL A 54 4.64 -3.08 -13.83
CA VAL A 54 5.96 -2.57 -13.45
C VAL A 54 6.52 -1.64 -14.53
N ARG A 55 6.34 -1.97 -15.81
CA ARG A 55 6.74 -1.08 -16.91
C ARG A 55 5.96 0.23 -16.89
N GLU A 56 4.64 0.18 -16.71
CA GLU A 56 3.80 1.37 -16.59
C GLU A 56 4.19 2.23 -15.39
N LEU A 57 4.50 1.62 -14.25
CA LEU A 57 4.93 2.32 -13.04
C LEU A 57 6.27 3.05 -13.22
N MET A 58 7.20 2.45 -13.97
CA MET A 58 8.57 2.95 -14.07
C MET A 58 8.75 4.00 -15.16
N VAL A 59 8.10 3.82 -16.31
CA VAL A 59 8.29 4.68 -17.50
C VAL A 59 7.00 5.13 -18.17
N GLY A 60 5.85 4.58 -17.76
CA GLY A 60 4.55 4.96 -18.30
C GLY A 60 4.05 6.30 -17.76
N GLU A 61 3.08 6.88 -18.47
CA GLU A 61 2.48 8.17 -18.11
C GLU A 61 1.84 8.11 -16.71
N LYS A 62 1.13 7.03 -16.40
CA LYS A 62 0.48 6.84 -15.10
C LYS A 62 1.51 6.77 -13.97
N GLY A 63 2.64 6.09 -14.20
CA GLY A 63 3.73 6.00 -13.25
C GLY A 63 4.38 7.36 -12.96
N ILE A 64 4.54 8.19 -13.99
CA ILE A 64 5.08 9.56 -13.86
C ILE A 64 4.13 10.44 -13.04
N GLU A 65 2.82 10.38 -13.30
CA GLU A 65 1.81 11.12 -12.53
C GLU A 65 1.77 10.70 -11.06
N MET A 66 1.77 9.39 -10.78
CA MET A 66 1.81 8.86 -9.41
C MET A 66 3.07 9.31 -8.67
N LYS A 67 4.22 9.30 -9.35
CA LYS A 67 5.48 9.78 -8.78
C LYS A 67 5.41 11.27 -8.43
N ALA A 68 4.78 12.10 -9.25
CA ALA A 68 4.59 13.52 -8.95
C ALA A 68 3.75 13.71 -7.67
N LYS A 69 2.61 13.01 -7.56
CA LYS A 69 1.75 13.04 -6.36
C LYS A 69 2.48 12.54 -5.12
N ALA A 70 3.24 11.45 -5.23
CA ALA A 70 4.06 10.93 -4.13
C ALA A 70 5.14 11.92 -3.67
N ILE A 71 5.77 12.66 -4.59
CA ILE A 71 6.73 13.72 -4.25
C ILE A 71 6.05 14.88 -3.52
N GLU A 72 4.85 15.29 -3.94
CA GLU A 72 4.08 16.33 -3.23
C GLU A 72 3.68 15.89 -1.83
N LEU A 73 3.21 14.66 -1.66
CA LEU A 73 2.89 14.09 -0.36
C LEU A 73 4.14 14.03 0.55
N LYS A 74 5.29 13.64 0.00
CA LYS A 74 6.57 13.66 0.73
C LYS A 74 6.94 15.06 1.21
N LYS A 75 6.74 16.09 0.37
CA LYS A 75 7.00 17.49 0.76
C LYS A 75 6.07 17.91 1.89
N LYS A 76 4.76 17.67 1.76
CA LYS A 76 3.76 17.97 2.81
C LYS A 76 4.10 17.28 4.12
N ALA A 77 4.44 16.00 4.08
CA ALA A 77 4.82 15.24 5.27
C ALA A 77 6.09 15.79 5.95
N LYS A 78 7.06 16.25 5.15
CA LYS A 78 8.25 16.93 5.67
C LYS A 78 7.87 18.25 6.35
N ASP A 79 7.09 19.09 5.67
CA ASP A 79 6.70 20.42 6.17
C ASP A 79 5.88 20.33 7.46
N THR A 80 4.99 19.35 7.59
CA THR A 80 4.20 19.15 8.82
C THR A 80 5.02 18.59 9.97
N SER A 81 6.11 17.87 9.68
CA SER A 81 6.98 17.24 10.68
C SER A 81 8.19 18.10 11.05
N ASP A 82 8.47 19.16 10.30
CA ASP A 82 9.59 20.07 10.56
C ASP A 82 9.37 20.91 11.84
N HIS A 83 10.40 21.63 12.29
CA HIS A 83 10.32 22.45 13.49
C HIS A 83 9.26 23.55 13.33
N GLY A 84 8.30 23.60 14.26
CA GLY A 84 7.13 24.50 14.16
C GLY A 84 6.04 24.05 13.18
N GLY A 85 6.21 22.91 12.50
CA GLY A 85 5.19 22.23 11.71
C GLY A 85 3.96 21.81 12.53
N SER A 86 2.84 21.59 11.88
CA SER A 86 1.58 21.27 12.58
C SER A 86 1.67 19.98 13.40
N SER A 87 2.37 18.96 12.90
CA SER A 87 2.53 17.69 13.61
C SER A 87 3.50 17.81 14.78
N SER A 88 4.60 18.56 14.63
CA SER A 88 5.56 18.78 15.74
C SER A 88 4.91 19.58 16.86
N ARG A 89 4.19 20.66 16.53
CA ARG A 89 3.41 21.44 17.51
C ARG A 89 2.36 20.60 18.23
N ASN A 90 1.70 19.69 17.52
CA ASN A 90 0.72 18.80 18.14
C ASN A 90 1.35 17.88 19.19
N LEU A 91 2.58 17.41 18.97
CA LEU A 91 3.33 16.60 19.94
C LEU A 91 3.79 17.41 21.16
N GLU A 92 4.13 18.68 20.96
CA GLU A 92 4.52 19.60 22.04
C GLU A 92 3.33 20.07 22.91
N THR A 93 2.10 19.85 22.45
CA THR A 93 0.87 20.23 23.18
C THR A 93 0.31 19.07 24.02
N CYS A 94 1.02 17.94 24.11
CA CYS A 94 0.75 16.84 25.05
C CYS A 94 1.52 17.03 26.36
#